data_AF-A0A945CSV8-F1
#
_entry.id   AF-A0A945CSV8-F1
#
_cell.length_a   1.000
_cell.length_b   1.000
_cell.length_c   1.000
_cell.angle_alpha   90.00
_cell.angle_beta   90.00
_cell.angle_gamma   90.00
#
_symmetry.space_group_name_H-M   'P 1'
#
loop_
_entity.id
_entity.type
_entity.pdbx_description
1 polymer ?
#
loop_
_entity_poly.entity_id
_entity_poly.type
_entity_poly.pdbx_seq_one_letter_code
_entity_poly.pdbx_strand_id
1 'polypeptide(L)'
;MEIPSHIVDRLREMPGDEAVAYGMELLLQIAAAETILYERVGEGETLELGEVVGPETGGLKELLAGEYGRPLDETKSLARKAFADGSALLVMGNAEAGEQELPAGLLKFLLAGAEEGNVGFLYVLPMNGADGRPLGTLTLVRPAADGPLNHEQPNISEAMRQELSGILDG
;
A
#
# COMPACT_ATOMS: atom_id res chain seq x y z
N MET A 1 -5.62 -8.99 -18.12
CA MET A 1 -7.02 -8.69 -17.78
C MET A 1 -7.08 -7.20 -17.54
N GLU A 2 -8.03 -6.50 -18.14
CA GLU A 2 -8.12 -5.04 -18.07
C GLU A 2 -9.22 -4.63 -17.08
N ILE A 3 -9.05 -3.48 -16.44
CA ILE A 3 -10.09 -2.88 -15.61
C ILE A 3 -11.24 -2.45 -16.55
N PRO A 4 -12.50 -2.77 -16.23
CA PRO A 4 -13.64 -2.34 -17.04
C PRO A 4 -13.64 -0.83 -17.29
N SER A 5 -13.88 -0.41 -18.53
CA SER A 5 -13.73 0.99 -18.94
C SER A 5 -14.55 1.97 -18.10
N HIS A 6 -15.79 1.61 -17.75
CA HIS A 6 -16.65 2.46 -16.91
C HIS A 6 -16.11 2.67 -15.49
N ILE A 7 -15.26 1.77 -14.98
CA ILE A 7 -14.55 1.95 -13.70
C ILE A 7 -13.41 2.94 -13.90
N VAL A 8 -12.65 2.81 -14.98
CA VAL A 8 -11.56 3.73 -15.33
C VAL A 8 -12.09 5.16 -15.53
N ASP A 9 -13.17 5.31 -16.29
CA ASP A 9 -13.81 6.60 -16.52
C ASP A 9 -14.21 7.25 -15.18
N ARG A 10 -14.83 6.48 -14.29
CA ARG A 10 -15.21 6.94 -12.95
C ARG A 10 -14.00 7.35 -12.09
N LEU A 11 -12.92 6.56 -12.11
CA LEU A 11 -11.70 6.88 -11.37
C LEU A 11 -11.09 8.21 -11.82
N ARG A 12 -11.08 8.46 -13.14
CA ARG A 12 -10.51 9.68 -13.73
C ARG A 12 -11.34 10.94 -13.47
N GLU A 13 -12.61 10.79 -13.13
CA GLU A 13 -13.48 11.91 -12.74
C GLU A 13 -13.32 12.31 -11.25
N MET A 14 -12.61 11.50 -10.46
CA MET A 14 -12.40 11.75 -9.02
C MET A 14 -11.11 12.55 -8.77
N PRO A 15 -11.06 13.32 -7.67
CA PRO A 15 -9.79 13.82 -7.13
C PRO A 15 -8.81 12.68 -6.86
N GLY A 16 -7.51 12.90 -7.01
CA GLY A 16 -6.49 11.83 -6.98
C GLY A 16 -6.57 10.92 -5.75
N ASP A 17 -6.56 11.47 -4.54
CA ASP A 17 -6.63 10.67 -3.31
C ASP A 17 -7.99 9.96 -3.16
N GLU A 18 -9.09 10.56 -3.64
CA GLU A 18 -10.42 9.91 -3.67
C GLU A 18 -10.46 8.76 -4.67
N ALA A 19 -9.81 8.91 -5.83
CA ALA A 19 -9.67 7.86 -6.83
C ALA A 19 -8.87 6.68 -6.27
N VAL A 20 -7.77 6.96 -5.56
CA VAL A 20 -6.96 5.92 -4.90
C VAL A 20 -7.78 5.17 -3.86
N ALA A 21 -8.46 5.88 -2.96
CA ALA A 21 -9.33 5.25 -1.96
C ALA A 21 -10.41 4.37 -2.61
N TYR A 22 -11.06 4.86 -3.68
CA TYR A 22 -12.04 4.07 -4.42
C TYR A 22 -11.42 2.84 -5.10
N GLY A 23 -10.23 2.97 -5.69
CA GLY A 23 -9.47 1.86 -6.27
C GLY A 23 -9.10 0.79 -5.23
N MET A 24 -8.73 1.20 -4.02
CA MET A 24 -8.45 0.28 -2.90
C MET A 24 -9.70 -0.53 -2.52
N GLU A 25 -10.87 0.10 -2.44
CA GLU A 25 -12.15 -0.60 -2.17
C GLU A 25 -12.48 -1.63 -3.26
N LEU A 26 -12.22 -1.32 -4.53
CA LEU A 26 -12.40 -2.27 -5.64
C LEU A 26 -11.44 -3.47 -5.53
N LEU A 27 -10.20 -3.24 -5.08
CA LEU A 27 -9.23 -4.31 -4.85
C LEU A 27 -9.64 -5.22 -3.67
N LEU A 28 -10.25 -4.67 -2.62
CA LEU A 28 -10.82 -5.46 -1.53
C LEU A 28 -11.99 -6.33 -2.01
N GLN A 29 -12.85 -5.83 -2.90
CA GLN A 29 -13.99 -6.58 -3.43
C GLN A 29 -13.61 -7.84 -4.20
N ILE A 30 -12.42 -7.86 -4.82
CA ILE A 30 -11.87 -9.04 -5.50
C ILE A 30 -10.97 -9.87 -4.58
N ALA A 31 -11.00 -9.59 -3.28
CA ALA A 31 -10.17 -10.20 -2.24
C ALA A 31 -8.68 -10.16 -2.60
N ALA A 32 -8.17 -9.07 -3.18
CA ALA A 32 -6.74 -8.89 -3.43
C ALA A 32 -5.98 -8.65 -2.11
N ALA A 33 -6.62 -8.06 -1.11
CA ALA A 33 -6.07 -7.86 0.22
C ALA A 33 -7.18 -7.97 1.27
N GLU A 34 -6.79 -8.12 2.54
CA GLU A 34 -7.70 -7.87 3.67
C GLU A 34 -7.64 -6.40 4.07
N THR A 35 -6.42 -5.84 4.11
CA THR A 35 -6.17 -4.42 4.41
C THR A 35 -5.28 -3.82 3.33
N ILE A 36 -5.57 -2.59 2.91
CA ILE A 36 -4.72 -1.84 2.00
C ILE A 36 -4.35 -0.51 2.64
N LEU A 37 -3.05 -0.20 2.61
CA LEU A 37 -2.52 1.09 3.04
C LEU A 37 -2.13 1.88 1.80
N TYR A 38 -2.56 3.13 1.75
CA TYR A 38 -2.09 4.12 0.79
C TYR A 38 -1.20 5.12 1.52
N GLU A 39 0.07 5.13 1.14
CA GLU A 39 1.05 6.12 1.56
C GLU A 39 1.32 7.03 0.37
N ARG A 40 1.26 8.35 0.56
CA ARG A 40 1.46 9.33 -0.50
C ARG A 40 2.73 10.14 -0.26
N VAL A 41 3.33 10.63 -1.34
CA VAL A 41 4.40 11.62 -1.26
C VAL A 41 3.77 13.00 -1.25
N GLY A 42 3.79 13.64 -0.09
CA GLY A 42 3.27 14.99 0.13
C GLY A 42 4.23 16.07 -0.35
N GLU A 43 3.92 17.32 0.01
CA GLU A 43 4.78 18.45 -0.27
C GLU A 43 6.15 18.29 0.41
N GLY A 44 7.22 18.72 -0.26
CA GLY A 44 8.58 18.63 0.26
C GLY A 44 9.13 17.20 0.37
N GLU A 45 8.63 16.25 -0.43
CA GLU A 45 9.09 14.86 -0.46
C GLU A 45 8.97 14.17 0.92
N THR A 46 7.85 14.44 1.59
CA THR A 46 7.51 13.82 2.87
C THR A 46 6.55 12.66 2.65
N LEU A 47 6.74 11.58 3.41
CA LEU A 47 5.80 10.46 3.37
C LEU A 47 4.62 10.73 4.30
N GLU A 48 3.41 10.63 3.75
CA GLU A 48 2.16 10.86 4.47
C GLU A 48 1.24 9.64 4.35
N LEU A 49 0.44 9.39 5.39
CA LEU A 49 -0.65 8.42 5.30
C LEU A 49 -1.81 9.05 4.54
N GLY A 50 -2.14 8.51 3.37
CA GLY A 50 -3.31 8.92 2.60
C GLY A 50 -4.58 8.26 3.14
N GLU A 51 -4.67 6.94 3.04
CA GLU A 51 -5.86 6.19 3.44
C GLU A 51 -5.51 4.76 3.89
N VAL A 52 -6.37 4.18 4.73
CA VAL A 52 -6.33 2.76 5.11
C VAL A 52 -7.73 2.19 4.97
N VAL A 53 -7.88 1.17 4.11
CA VAL A 53 -9.14 0.42 3.95
C VAL A 53 -8.97 -1.02 4.40
N GLY A 54 -10.03 -1.62 4.92
CA GLY A 54 -10.03 -3.00 5.43
C GLY A 54 -10.82 -3.14 6.74
N PRO A 55 -10.75 -4.31 7.40
CA PRO A 55 -11.24 -4.45 8.75
C PRO A 55 -10.33 -3.71 9.75
N GLU A 56 -10.93 -3.17 10.82
CA GLU A 56 -10.20 -2.59 11.97
C GLU A 56 -9.24 -1.42 11.66
N THR A 57 -9.55 -0.60 10.67
CA THR A 57 -8.67 0.51 10.21
C THR A 57 -8.37 1.58 11.26
N GLY A 58 -9.27 1.79 12.24
CA GLY A 58 -9.09 2.79 13.29
C GLY A 58 -7.85 2.54 14.14
N GLY A 59 -7.64 1.29 14.57
CA GLY A 59 -6.47 0.92 15.37
C GLY A 59 -5.17 1.01 14.58
N LEU A 60 -5.19 0.61 13.30
CA LEU A 60 -4.01 0.69 12.44
C LEU A 60 -3.58 2.14 12.17
N LYS A 61 -4.53 3.05 11.89
CA LYS A 61 -4.21 4.48 11.71
C LYS A 61 -3.54 5.08 12.94
N GLU A 62 -4.01 4.74 14.14
CA GLU A 62 -3.39 5.19 15.40
C GLU A 62 -1.97 4.64 15.57
N LEU A 63 -1.76 3.36 15.25
CA LEU A 63 -0.44 2.71 15.33
C LEU A 63 0.58 3.35 14.38
N LEU A 64 0.14 3.84 13.22
CA LEU A 64 1.02 4.44 12.23
C LEU A 64 1.18 5.96 12.38
N ALA A 65 0.43 6.62 13.25
CA ALA A 65 0.42 8.08 13.36
C ALA A 65 1.80 8.70 13.65
N GLY A 66 2.71 7.96 14.29
CA GLY A 66 4.08 8.39 14.59
C GLY A 66 5.12 8.12 13.49
N GLU A 67 4.74 7.42 12.41
CA GLU A 67 5.64 6.95 11.36
C GLU A 67 5.74 7.96 10.18
N TYR A 68 4.83 8.93 10.10
CA TYR A 68 4.66 9.85 8.96
C TYR A 68 5.08 11.29 9.26
N GLY A 69 5.11 12.13 8.21
CA GLY A 69 5.49 13.54 8.31
C GLY A 69 7.01 13.77 8.38
N ARG A 70 7.79 12.77 7.96
CA ARG A 70 9.25 12.85 7.84
C ARG A 70 9.66 12.85 6.38
N PRO A 71 10.80 13.46 6.03
CA PRO A 71 11.39 13.34 4.71
C PRO A 71 11.56 11.87 4.30
N LEU A 72 11.39 11.58 2.99
CA LEU A 72 11.56 10.24 2.43
C LEU A 72 12.94 9.63 2.75
N ASP A 73 13.97 10.46 2.92
CA ASP A 73 15.33 10.01 3.21
C ASP A 73 15.61 9.71 4.70
N GLU A 74 14.68 10.02 5.61
CA GLU A 74 14.80 9.79 7.06
C GLU A 74 13.96 8.61 7.57
N THR A 75 13.00 8.11 6.80
CA THR A 75 12.10 7.03 7.22
C THR A 75 12.62 5.65 6.81
N LYS A 76 12.49 4.66 7.71
CA LYS A 76 12.58 3.23 7.38
C LYS A 76 11.17 2.75 7.06
N SER A 77 10.73 2.91 5.80
CA SER A 77 9.41 2.45 5.36
C SER A 77 9.52 1.51 4.17
N LEU A 78 8.52 0.65 4.02
CA LEU A 78 8.36 -0.22 2.86
C LEU A 78 8.23 0.58 1.56
N ALA A 79 7.49 1.69 1.62
CA ALA A 79 7.35 2.63 0.51
C ALA A 79 8.71 3.11 -0.01
N ARG A 80 9.60 3.55 0.89
CA ARG A 80 10.95 3.99 0.51
C ARG A 80 11.76 2.88 -0.15
N LYS A 81 11.75 1.67 0.42
CA LYS A 81 12.48 0.53 -0.16
C LYS A 81 11.97 0.26 -1.58
N ALA A 82 10.65 0.32 -1.80
CA ALA A 82 10.05 0.12 -3.11
C ALA A 82 10.46 1.22 -4.11
N PHE A 83 10.52 2.48 -3.66
CA PHE A 83 11.01 3.58 -4.51
C PHE A 83 12.49 3.47 -4.84
N ALA A 84 13.33 3.14 -3.85
CA ALA A 84 14.77 3.00 -4.04
C ALA A 84 15.13 1.85 -4.98
N ASP A 85 14.42 0.73 -4.88
CA ASP A 85 14.58 -0.43 -5.75
C ASP A 85 13.88 -0.23 -7.12
N GLY A 86 13.05 0.82 -7.26
CA GLY A 86 12.28 1.13 -8.47
C GLY A 86 11.31 0.02 -8.88
N SER A 87 10.89 -0.83 -7.92
CA SER A 87 10.11 -2.04 -8.20
C SER A 87 9.16 -2.39 -7.06
N ALA A 88 8.14 -3.18 -7.39
CA ALA A 88 7.24 -3.73 -6.38
C ALA A 88 7.98 -4.68 -5.44
N LEU A 89 7.63 -4.64 -4.16
CA LEU A 89 8.20 -5.54 -3.15
C LEU A 89 7.18 -6.58 -2.70
N LEU A 90 7.66 -7.80 -2.48
CA LEU A 90 6.94 -8.82 -1.74
C LEU A 90 7.68 -9.08 -0.43
N VAL A 91 7.03 -8.78 0.69
CA VAL A 91 7.50 -9.14 2.03
C VAL A 91 6.63 -10.27 2.57
N MET A 92 7.27 -11.34 3.01
CA MET A 92 6.60 -12.51 3.57
C MET A 92 7.53 -13.25 4.52
N GLY A 93 6.96 -13.95 5.49
CA GLY A 93 7.71 -14.76 6.44
C GLY A 93 7.33 -14.48 7.88
N ASN A 94 8.26 -14.79 8.78
CA ASN A 94 8.11 -14.50 10.20
C ASN A 94 8.90 -13.24 10.55
N ALA A 95 8.40 -12.48 11.51
CA ALA A 95 9.08 -11.32 12.08
C ALA A 95 8.98 -11.32 13.60
N GLU A 96 9.94 -10.67 14.24
CA GLU A 96 9.94 -10.37 15.68
C GLU A 96 9.58 -8.90 15.89
N ALA A 97 8.85 -8.54 16.95
CA ALA A 97 8.34 -7.20 17.20
C ALA A 97 9.42 -6.09 17.32
N GLY A 98 10.70 -6.47 17.43
CA GLY A 98 11.86 -5.57 17.40
C GLY A 98 12.61 -5.52 16.07
N GLU A 99 12.15 -6.24 15.05
CA GLU A 99 12.78 -6.30 13.73
C GLU A 99 12.64 -4.95 13.00
N GLN A 100 13.77 -4.43 12.53
CA GLN A 100 13.85 -3.06 12.00
C GLN A 100 13.46 -2.92 10.53
N GLU A 101 13.05 -4.00 9.85
CA GLU A 101 12.74 -3.97 8.42
C GLU A 101 11.31 -3.46 8.13
N LEU A 102 10.41 -3.48 9.13
CA LEU A 102 9.03 -3.01 9.01
C LEU A 102 8.76 -1.81 9.94
N PRO A 103 7.87 -0.88 9.57
CA PRO A 103 7.39 0.15 10.49
C PRO A 103 6.82 -0.48 11.76
N ALA A 104 7.14 0.05 12.94
CA ALA A 104 6.80 -0.59 14.21
C ALA A 104 5.28 -0.69 14.40
N GLY A 105 4.55 0.35 13.99
CA GLY A 105 3.09 0.35 13.98
C GLY A 105 2.49 -0.76 13.10
N LEU A 106 3.02 -0.94 11.88
CA LEU A 106 2.57 -1.98 10.96
C LEU A 106 2.90 -3.38 11.49
N LEU A 107 4.11 -3.57 12.00
CA LEU A 107 4.54 -4.84 12.56
C LEU A 107 3.67 -5.27 13.76
N LYS A 108 3.37 -4.34 14.67
CA LYS A 108 2.48 -4.60 15.81
C LYS A 108 1.07 -5.00 15.37
N PHE A 109 0.57 -4.39 14.30
CA PHE A 109 -0.71 -4.74 13.70
C PHE A 109 -0.67 -6.16 13.12
N LEU A 110 0.34 -6.48 12.30
CA LEU A 110 0.48 -7.78 11.64
C LEU A 110 0.64 -8.93 12.63
N LEU A 111 1.33 -8.69 13.75
CA LEU A 111 1.52 -9.67 14.82
C LEU A 111 0.35 -9.74 15.81
N ALA A 112 -0.68 -8.92 15.66
CA ALA A 112 -1.79 -8.80 16.60
C ALA A 112 -1.33 -8.65 18.08
N GLY A 113 -0.22 -7.93 18.28
CA GLY A 113 0.40 -7.72 19.59
C GLY A 113 1.26 -8.88 20.13
N ALA A 114 1.53 -9.92 19.34
CA ALA A 114 2.51 -10.95 19.66
C ALA A 114 3.96 -10.43 19.50
N GLU A 115 4.90 -11.05 20.21
CA GLU A 115 6.34 -10.72 20.12
C GLU A 115 7.01 -11.29 18.86
N GLU A 116 6.46 -12.37 18.30
CA GLU A 116 6.92 -12.99 17.06
C GLU A 116 5.74 -13.65 16.34
N GLY A 117 5.82 -13.77 15.02
CA GLY A 117 4.77 -14.43 14.25
C GLY A 117 4.92 -14.23 12.75
N ASN A 118 3.98 -14.80 12.00
CA ASN A 118 3.96 -14.67 10.55
C ASN A 118 3.28 -13.36 10.15
N VAL A 119 3.93 -12.57 9.30
CA VAL A 119 3.43 -11.26 8.84
C VAL A 119 2.52 -11.35 7.62
N GLY A 120 2.26 -12.57 7.13
CA GLY A 120 1.47 -12.81 5.92
C GLY A 120 2.22 -12.45 4.64
N PHE A 121 1.49 -11.86 3.70
CA PHE A 121 2.03 -11.37 2.43
C PHE A 121 1.75 -9.87 2.32
N LEU A 122 2.81 -9.07 2.20
CA LEU A 122 2.75 -7.64 1.96
C LEU A 122 3.24 -7.39 0.53
N TYR A 123 2.34 -6.91 -0.34
CA TYR A 123 2.69 -6.48 -1.68
C TYR A 123 2.74 -4.96 -1.71
N VAL A 124 3.95 -4.41 -1.83
CA VAL A 124 4.19 -2.96 -1.85
C VAL A 124 4.31 -2.54 -3.30
N LEU A 125 3.33 -1.78 -3.77
CA LEU A 125 3.17 -1.40 -5.17
C LEU A 125 3.47 0.11 -5.31
N PRO A 126 4.67 0.50 -5.76
CA PRO A 126 5.00 1.91 -5.92
C PRO A 126 4.22 2.54 -7.08
N MET A 127 3.71 3.74 -6.86
CA MET A 127 3.10 4.60 -7.87
C MET A 127 4.10 5.71 -8.18
N ASN A 128 4.47 5.81 -9.46
CA ASN A 128 5.46 6.75 -9.94
C ASN A 128 4.87 7.57 -11.10
N GLY A 129 5.26 8.83 -11.21
CA GLY A 129 4.95 9.67 -12.35
C GLY A 129 5.67 9.22 -13.62
N ALA A 130 5.30 9.78 -14.76
CA ALA A 130 5.87 9.44 -16.06
C ALA A 130 7.39 9.70 -16.13
N ASP A 131 7.91 10.63 -15.32
CA ASP A 131 9.33 10.94 -15.17
C ASP A 131 10.06 10.04 -14.14
N GLY A 132 9.34 9.11 -13.52
CA GLY A 132 9.84 8.22 -12.47
C GLY A 132 9.81 8.82 -11.06
N ARG A 133 9.28 10.03 -10.86
CA ARG A 133 9.16 10.61 -9.52
C ARG A 133 8.20 9.78 -8.65
N PRO A 134 8.50 9.55 -7.36
CA PRO A 134 7.59 8.81 -6.49
C PRO A 134 6.33 9.64 -6.19
N LEU A 135 5.17 9.02 -6.34
CA LEU A 135 3.86 9.64 -6.03
C LEU A 135 3.24 9.04 -4.76
N GLY A 136 3.48 7.76 -4.51
CA GLY A 136 2.94 7.04 -3.36
C GLY A 136 3.10 5.53 -3.51
N THR A 137 2.53 4.76 -2.59
CA THR A 137 2.49 3.30 -2.68
C THR A 137 1.15 2.76 -2.24
N LEU A 138 0.77 1.62 -2.82
CA LEU A 138 -0.29 0.76 -2.28
C LEU A 138 0.37 -0.45 -1.62
N THR A 139 0.17 -0.61 -0.32
CA THR A 139 0.59 -1.83 0.40
C THR A 139 -0.62 -2.72 0.62
N LEU A 140 -0.68 -3.83 -0.11
CA LEU A 140 -1.72 -4.85 0.03
C LEU A 140 -1.28 -5.85 1.10
N VAL A 141 -2.06 -5.95 2.18
CA VAL A 141 -1.83 -6.85 3.31
C VAL A 141 -2.76 -8.05 3.20
N ARG A 142 -2.18 -9.25 3.17
CA ARG A 142 -2.91 -10.52 3.23
C ARG A 142 -2.43 -11.37 4.39
N PRO A 143 -3.33 -11.93 5.21
CA PRO A 143 -2.95 -12.92 6.20
C PRO A 143 -2.31 -14.16 5.58
N ALA A 144 -1.43 -14.80 6.35
CA ALA A 144 -0.84 -16.08 5.95
C ALA A 144 -1.91 -17.17 5.67
N ALA A 145 -3.01 -17.13 6.43
CA ALA A 145 -4.12 -18.07 6.31
C ALA A 145 -4.83 -18.02 4.95
N ASP A 146 -4.84 -16.86 4.29
CA ASP A 146 -5.52 -16.65 3.00
C ASP A 146 -4.63 -16.95 1.79
N GLY A 147 -3.35 -17.25 2.05
CA GLY A 147 -2.35 -17.49 1.01
C GLY A 147 -2.00 -16.25 0.18
N PRO A 148 -1.08 -16.40 -0.79
CA PRO A 148 -0.68 -15.33 -1.68
C PRO A 148 -1.82 -14.96 -2.65
N LEU A 149 -1.62 -13.88 -3.42
CA LEU A 149 -2.49 -13.53 -4.53
C LEU A 149 -2.64 -14.71 -5.50
N ASN A 150 -3.85 -14.86 -6.07
CA ASN A 150 -4.12 -15.86 -7.09
C ASN A 150 -3.53 -15.47 -8.46
N HIS A 151 -3.83 -16.22 -9.52
CA HIS A 151 -3.22 -15.99 -10.84
C HIS A 151 -3.73 -14.73 -11.59
N GLU A 152 -4.88 -14.17 -11.21
CA GLU A 152 -5.48 -13.00 -11.87
C GLU A 152 -5.26 -11.72 -11.08
N GLN A 153 -5.27 -11.81 -9.74
CA GLN A 153 -5.18 -10.65 -8.85
C GLN A 153 -3.92 -9.79 -9.07
N PRO A 154 -2.70 -10.33 -9.27
CA PRO A 154 -1.52 -9.50 -9.52
C PRO A 154 -1.68 -8.63 -10.77
N ASN A 155 -2.31 -9.15 -11.82
CA ASN A 155 -2.54 -8.40 -13.06
C ASN A 155 -3.55 -7.29 -12.86
N ILE A 156 -4.62 -7.54 -12.09
CA ILE A 156 -5.64 -6.52 -11.79
C ILE A 156 -5.08 -5.45 -10.85
N SER A 157 -4.34 -5.85 -9.82
CA SER A 157 -3.65 -4.93 -8.90
C SER A 157 -2.64 -4.05 -9.63
N GLU A 158 -1.89 -4.61 -10.58
CA GLU A 158 -0.94 -3.85 -11.39
C GLU A 158 -1.67 -2.88 -12.35
N ALA A 159 -2.72 -3.33 -13.03
CA ALA A 159 -3.53 -2.45 -13.87
C ALA A 159 -4.13 -1.28 -13.06
N MET A 160 -4.62 -1.55 -11.84
CA MET A 160 -5.15 -0.53 -10.95
C MET A 160 -4.07 0.45 -10.52
N ARG A 161 -2.89 -0.07 -10.11
CA ARG A 161 -1.73 0.75 -9.76
C ARG A 161 -1.31 1.68 -10.89
N GLN A 162 -1.32 1.19 -12.14
CA GLN A 162 -0.97 1.99 -13.31
C GLN A 162 -1.98 3.12 -13.57
N GLU A 163 -3.28 2.82 -13.55
CA GLU A 163 -4.33 3.83 -13.73
C GLU A 163 -4.28 4.89 -12.62
N LEU A 164 -4.13 4.47 -11.35
CA LEU A 164 -4.00 5.39 -10.23
C LEU A 164 -2.73 6.24 -10.30
N SER A 165 -1.60 5.67 -10.76
CA SER A 165 -0.37 6.44 -10.98
C SER A 165 -0.60 7.55 -12.01
N GLY A 166 -1.29 7.25 -13.11
CA GLY A 166 -1.64 8.24 -14.13
C GLY A 166 -2.55 9.35 -13.59
N ILE A 167 -3.54 9.00 -12.77
CA ILE A 167 -4.44 9.97 -12.14
C ILE A 167 -3.70 10.88 -11.15
N LEU A 168 -2.75 10.34 -10.38
CA LEU A 168 -1.95 11.12 -9.42
C LEU A 168 -0.91 12.01 -10.11
N ASP A 169 -0.42 11.63 -11.29
CA ASP A 169 0.59 12.41 -12.01
C ASP A 169 0.00 13.68 -12.64
N GLY A 170 -1.28 13.63 -13.06
CA GLY A 170 -2.03 14.76 -13.62
C GLY A 170 -2.07 14.80 -15.14
#